data_AF-A0A2V0NZK4-F1
#
_entry.id   AF-A0A2V0NZK4-F1
#
_cell.length_a   1.000
_cell.length_b   1.000
_cell.length_c   1.000
_cell.angle_alpha   90.00
_cell.angle_beta   90.00
_cell.angle_gamma   90.00
#
_symmetry.space_group_name_H-M   'P 1'
#
loop_
_entity.id
_entity.type
_entity.pdbx_description
1 polymer ?
#
loop_
_entity_poly.entity_id
_entity_poly.type
_entity_poly.pdbx_seq_one_letter_code
_entity_poly.pdbx_strand_id
1 'polypeptide(L)'
;MAPTAQPQPQPPQPQQQPQPQPQGGDAVGGVGLGKGAWDCDANCEIPPEKEAEVFEEIPTMEHSFEGIATVPPHRDLDHMAFFCGGCRYRVTAYPDWTVEKVKRALFAGGIARSNRPGGHTPSIRGWEDLELLYAMERMEDAKTLADYDVPPGCKVMLALERALLDSGRPHPDSAFWN
;
A
#
# COMPACT_ATOMS: atom_id res chain seq x y z
N MET A 1 -23.70 6.77 -79.82
CA MET A 1 -23.24 7.87 -78.95
C MET A 1 -23.96 7.70 -77.62
N ALA A 2 -23.26 7.17 -76.60
CA ALA A 2 -23.82 6.95 -75.27
C ALA A 2 -23.53 8.18 -74.37
N PRO A 3 -24.47 8.62 -73.52
CA PRO A 3 -24.26 9.80 -72.70
C PRO A 3 -23.35 9.49 -71.51
N THR A 4 -22.35 10.34 -71.31
CA THR A 4 -21.41 10.32 -70.19
C THR A 4 -22.11 10.84 -68.93
N ALA A 5 -22.26 9.99 -67.91
CA ALA A 5 -22.78 10.39 -66.61
C ALA A 5 -21.72 11.19 -65.83
N GLN A 6 -22.12 12.36 -65.31
CA GLN A 6 -21.30 13.17 -64.42
C GLN A 6 -21.27 12.59 -63.00
N PRO A 7 -20.13 12.60 -62.30
CA PRO A 7 -20.05 12.13 -60.92
C PRO A 7 -20.67 13.14 -59.94
N GLN A 8 -21.51 12.64 -59.03
CA GLN A 8 -22.10 13.41 -57.93
C GLN A 8 -21.05 13.74 -56.84
N PRO A 9 -21.11 14.91 -56.21
CA PRO A 9 -20.21 15.28 -55.11
C PRO A 9 -20.55 14.50 -53.83
N GLN A 10 -19.51 13.96 -53.18
CA GLN A 10 -19.61 13.29 -51.89
C GLN A 10 -19.96 14.29 -50.76
N PRO A 11 -20.78 13.90 -49.78
CA PRO A 11 -21.04 14.72 -48.60
C PRO A 11 -19.81 14.80 -47.68
N PRO A 12 -19.60 15.92 -46.98
CA PRO A 12 -18.46 16.10 -46.08
C PRO A 12 -18.54 15.15 -44.89
N GLN A 13 -17.40 14.52 -44.57
CA GLN A 13 -17.25 13.69 -43.38
C GLN A 13 -17.33 14.55 -42.10
N PRO A 14 -17.99 14.08 -41.02
CA PRO A 14 -18.02 14.80 -39.76
C PRO A 14 -16.62 14.87 -39.13
N GLN A 15 -16.17 16.08 -38.85
CA GLN A 15 -14.93 16.36 -38.14
C GLN A 15 -14.98 15.71 -36.74
N GLN A 16 -14.06 14.79 -36.47
CA GLN A 16 -13.85 14.25 -35.13
C GLN A 16 -13.41 15.39 -34.20
N GLN A 17 -14.21 15.68 -33.18
CA GLN A 17 -13.82 16.56 -32.09
C GLN A 17 -12.64 15.93 -31.34
N PRO A 18 -11.57 16.69 -31.04
CA PRO A 18 -10.49 16.19 -30.21
C PRO A 18 -11.01 15.88 -28.80
N GLN A 19 -10.89 14.62 -28.39
CA GLN A 19 -11.18 14.18 -27.04
C GLN A 19 -10.25 14.92 -26.05
N PRO A 20 -10.77 15.38 -24.89
CA PRO A 20 -9.92 15.98 -23.87
C PRO A 20 -8.96 14.91 -23.32
N GLN A 21 -7.66 15.14 -23.52
CA GLN A 21 -6.61 14.35 -22.89
C GLN A 21 -6.73 14.47 -21.35
N PRO A 22 -6.57 13.37 -20.60
CA PRO A 22 -6.46 13.48 -19.15
C PRO A 22 -5.18 14.26 -18.83
N GLN A 23 -5.33 15.41 -18.17
CA GLN A 23 -4.23 16.19 -17.63
C GLN A 23 -3.53 15.39 -16.53
N GLY A 24 -2.48 14.65 -16.91
CA GLY A 24 -1.44 14.22 -15.98
C GLY A 24 -0.61 15.45 -15.63
N GLY A 25 -0.86 16.01 -14.45
CA GLY A 25 0.01 17.03 -13.89
C GLY A 25 1.31 16.39 -13.44
N ASP A 26 2.37 16.57 -14.24
CA ASP A 26 3.74 16.38 -13.79
C ASP A 26 4.07 17.45 -12.76
N ALA A 27 3.92 17.11 -11.48
CA ALA A 27 4.51 17.84 -10.39
C ALA A 27 5.97 17.39 -10.26
N VAL A 28 6.89 18.28 -10.62
CA VAL A 28 8.32 18.20 -10.28
C VAL A 28 8.43 18.26 -8.75
N GLY A 29 8.68 17.14 -8.08
CA GLY A 29 8.87 17.15 -6.63
C GLY A 29 9.07 15.78 -6.00
N GLY A 30 10.32 15.46 -5.66
CA GLY A 30 10.68 14.45 -4.67
C GLY A 30 10.42 13.00 -5.08
N VAL A 31 11.17 12.08 -4.50
CA VAL A 31 10.91 10.64 -4.66
C VAL A 31 9.64 10.34 -3.85
N GLY A 32 8.47 10.42 -4.48
CA GLY A 32 7.21 9.94 -3.91
C GLY A 32 7.26 8.41 -3.81
N LEU A 33 7.83 7.90 -2.73
CA LEU A 33 8.07 6.48 -2.46
C LEU A 33 6.79 5.81 -1.92
N GLY A 34 5.82 5.53 -2.80
CA GLY A 34 4.67 4.68 -2.46
C GLY A 34 3.37 5.09 -3.15
N LYS A 35 2.39 4.19 -3.18
CA LYS A 35 1.02 4.46 -3.65
C LYS A 35 0.19 5.32 -2.67
N GLY A 36 0.81 5.82 -1.60
CA GLY A 36 0.22 6.62 -0.53
C GLY A 36 0.52 6.06 0.87
N ALA A 37 0.26 6.87 1.89
CA ALA A 37 0.47 6.53 3.28
C ALA A 37 -0.75 6.87 4.14
N TRP A 38 -1.02 6.10 5.18
CA TRP A 38 -2.25 6.22 5.98
C TRP A 38 -1.96 6.19 7.48
N ASP A 39 -2.60 7.10 8.21
CA ASP A 39 -2.72 7.04 9.67
C ASP A 39 -4.03 6.31 10.00
N CYS A 40 -3.89 5.07 10.50
CA CYS A 40 -5.03 4.23 10.81
C CYS A 40 -5.80 4.69 12.05
N ASP A 41 -5.14 5.40 12.97
CA ASP A 41 -5.76 5.88 14.20
C ASP A 41 -6.57 7.15 13.95
N ALA A 42 -6.03 8.06 13.13
CA ALA A 42 -6.69 9.30 12.71
C ALA A 42 -7.61 9.11 11.49
N ASN A 43 -7.60 7.93 10.87
CA ASN A 43 -8.46 7.56 9.75
C ASN A 43 -8.26 8.47 8.52
N CYS A 44 -7.02 8.89 8.25
CA CYS A 44 -6.69 9.85 7.20
C CYS A 44 -5.44 9.46 6.40
N GLU A 45 -5.31 10.02 5.20
CA GLU A 45 -4.10 9.92 4.40
C GLU A 45 -3.02 10.84 4.98
N ILE A 46 -1.80 10.31 5.12
CA ILE A 46 -0.62 11.08 5.51
C ILE A 46 -0.09 11.72 4.23
N PRO A 47 0.04 13.06 4.18
CA PRO A 47 0.52 13.71 2.97
C PRO A 47 2.02 13.43 2.75
N PRO A 48 2.51 13.39 1.50
CA PRO A 48 3.88 12.98 1.17
C PRO A 48 4.97 13.72 1.96
N GLU A 49 4.80 15.02 2.19
CA GLU A 49 5.74 15.85 2.93
C GLU A 49 5.86 15.51 4.42
N LYS A 50 4.90 14.76 4.98
CA LYS A 50 4.90 14.29 6.37
C LYS A 50 5.27 12.82 6.52
N GLU A 51 5.39 12.06 5.42
CA GLU A 51 5.65 10.62 5.51
C GLU A 51 6.98 10.33 6.22
N ALA A 52 8.03 11.11 5.96
CA ALA A 52 9.30 10.96 6.65
C ALA A 52 9.15 11.19 8.16
N GLU A 53 8.47 12.26 8.58
CA GLU A 53 8.24 12.55 10.01
C GLU A 53 7.45 11.44 10.73
N VAL A 54 6.51 10.81 10.02
CA VAL A 54 5.60 9.82 10.62
C VAL A 54 6.18 8.40 10.64
N PHE A 55 6.92 8.00 9.60
CA PHE A 55 7.45 6.64 9.46
C PHE A 55 8.94 6.52 9.73
N GLU A 56 9.70 7.58 9.49
CA GLU A 56 11.14 7.59 9.74
C GLU A 56 11.39 8.16 11.12
N GLU A 57 12.11 7.40 11.90
CA GLU A 57 12.42 7.80 13.25
C GLU A 57 13.65 8.69 13.27
N ILE A 58 13.55 9.82 13.96
CA ILE A 58 14.72 10.65 14.26
C ILE A 58 15.54 9.91 15.33
N PRO A 59 16.80 9.54 15.06
CA PRO A 59 17.68 8.93 16.05
C PRO A 59 17.70 9.72 17.38
N THR A 60 17.43 9.04 18.50
CA THR A 60 17.55 9.62 19.85
C THR A 60 18.63 8.93 20.67
N MET A 61 18.70 9.14 21.99
CA MET A 61 19.56 8.37 22.92
C MET A 61 18.73 7.63 23.99
N GLU A 62 17.40 7.60 23.86
CA GLU A 62 16.49 7.20 24.95
C GLU A 62 16.30 5.68 25.06
N HIS A 63 16.15 4.97 23.93
CA HIS A 63 15.91 3.52 23.91
C HIS A 63 16.86 2.80 22.94
N SER A 64 17.98 2.28 23.44
CA SER A 64 18.92 1.51 22.62
C SER A 64 18.43 0.07 22.41
N PHE A 65 18.51 -0.43 21.18
CA PHE A 65 18.27 -1.85 20.88
C PHE A 65 19.51 -2.66 21.29
N GLU A 66 19.40 -3.48 22.33
CA GLU A 66 20.37 -4.46 22.86
C GLU A 66 21.84 -4.32 22.39
N GLY A 67 22.51 -3.21 22.72
CA GLY A 67 23.96 -3.07 22.51
C GLY A 67 24.44 -3.02 21.06
N ILE A 68 23.55 -2.95 20.07
CA ILE A 68 23.92 -2.78 18.66
C ILE A 68 24.04 -1.26 18.38
N ALA A 69 25.27 -0.75 18.44
CA ALA A 69 25.59 0.68 18.32
C ALA A 69 25.09 1.37 17.03
N THR A 70 24.70 0.60 16.02
CA THR A 70 24.27 1.11 14.70
C THR A 70 22.77 1.24 14.55
N VAL A 71 21.96 0.77 15.51
CA VAL A 71 20.51 0.96 15.47
C VAL A 71 20.19 2.26 16.22
N PRO A 72 19.66 3.29 15.54
CA PRO A 72 19.25 4.54 16.17
C PRO A 72 18.25 4.30 17.31
N PRO A 73 18.46 4.88 18.50
CA PRO A 73 17.51 4.77 19.59
C PRO A 73 16.15 5.38 19.23
N HIS A 74 15.09 4.64 19.56
CA HIS A 74 13.71 4.94 19.17
C HIS A 74 12.98 5.73 20.27
N ARG A 75 12.05 6.60 19.91
CA ARG A 75 11.12 7.32 20.78
C ARG A 75 9.66 6.89 20.58
N ASP A 76 9.28 6.42 19.40
CA ASP A 76 7.91 6.02 19.09
C ASP A 76 7.71 4.50 19.15
N LEU A 77 7.43 4.01 20.36
CA LEU A 77 7.17 2.61 20.66
C LEU A 77 5.68 2.21 20.54
N ASP A 78 4.79 3.19 20.42
CA ASP A 78 3.34 2.96 20.47
C ASP A 78 2.75 2.65 19.09
N HIS A 79 3.42 3.10 18.02
CA HIS A 79 2.92 2.93 16.66
C HIS A 79 3.79 1.95 15.86
N MET A 80 3.14 1.01 15.19
CA MET A 80 3.78 0.09 14.26
C MET A 80 3.50 0.51 12.83
N ALA A 81 4.40 0.17 11.90
CA ALA A 81 4.23 0.45 10.49
C ALA A 81 4.15 -0.81 9.64
N PHE A 82 3.16 -0.84 8.76
CA PHE A 82 2.83 -1.96 7.87
C PHE A 82 2.90 -1.55 6.41
N PHE A 83 3.46 -2.41 5.57
CA PHE A 83 3.43 -2.27 4.12
C PHE A 83 2.32 -3.16 3.54
N CYS A 84 1.42 -2.57 2.75
CA CYS A 84 0.37 -3.33 2.05
C CYS A 84 0.05 -2.73 0.68
N GLY A 85 0.14 -3.54 -0.37
CA GLY A 85 -0.28 -3.15 -1.73
C GLY A 85 0.53 -2.00 -2.37
N GLY A 86 1.69 -1.66 -1.81
CA GLY A 86 2.49 -0.49 -2.18
C GLY A 86 2.19 0.78 -1.37
N CYS A 87 1.32 0.70 -0.36
CA CYS A 87 1.06 1.76 0.61
C CYS A 87 1.72 1.46 1.96
N ARG A 88 1.92 2.51 2.76
CA ARG A 88 2.34 2.41 4.18
C ARG A 88 1.19 2.74 5.11
N TYR A 89 1.11 2.04 6.24
CA TYR A 89 0.07 2.23 7.25
C TYR A 89 0.73 2.35 8.62
N ARG A 90 0.39 3.40 9.35
CA ARG A 90 0.75 3.57 10.76
C ARG A 90 -0.46 3.24 11.62
N VAL A 91 -0.28 2.44 12.65
CA VAL A 91 -1.35 2.09 13.59
C VAL A 91 -0.79 1.96 15.00
N THR A 92 -1.54 2.43 15.98
CA THR A 92 -1.25 2.16 17.39
C THR A 92 -1.41 0.67 17.64
N ALA A 93 -0.33 -0.01 18.03
CA ALA A 93 -0.35 -1.45 18.28
C ALA A 93 0.79 -1.82 19.24
N TYR A 94 0.54 -2.85 20.06
CA TYR A 94 1.46 -3.27 21.11
C TYR A 94 1.71 -4.78 21.00
N PRO A 95 2.87 -5.30 21.48
CA PRO A 95 3.19 -6.72 21.37
C PRO A 95 2.14 -7.67 21.97
N ASP A 96 1.40 -7.23 22.99
CA ASP A 96 0.34 -8.01 23.64
C ASP A 96 -0.98 -8.04 22.86
N TRP A 97 -1.10 -7.31 21.76
CA TRP A 97 -2.28 -7.36 20.89
C TRP A 97 -2.29 -8.62 20.05
N THR A 98 -3.49 -9.16 19.84
CA THR A 98 -3.69 -10.25 18.87
C THR A 98 -3.52 -9.75 17.45
N VAL A 99 -3.06 -10.64 16.57
CA VAL A 99 -2.95 -10.41 15.12
C VAL A 99 -4.30 -9.99 14.54
N GLU A 100 -5.40 -10.60 14.96
CA GLU A 100 -6.77 -10.21 14.57
C GLU A 100 -7.05 -8.73 14.85
N LYS A 101 -6.73 -8.27 16.07
CA LYS A 101 -6.99 -6.89 16.49
C LYS A 101 -6.26 -5.89 15.60
N VAL A 102 -5.01 -6.20 15.26
CA VAL A 102 -4.19 -5.38 14.36
C VAL A 102 -4.77 -5.37 12.94
N LYS A 103 -5.13 -6.52 12.38
CA LYS A 103 -5.75 -6.61 11.04
C LYS A 103 -7.03 -5.77 10.95
N ARG A 104 -7.87 -5.83 11.97
CA ARG A 104 -9.10 -5.01 12.06
C ARG A 104 -8.79 -3.52 12.07
N ALA A 105 -7.81 -3.10 12.87
CA ALA A 105 -7.40 -1.69 12.98
C ALA A 105 -6.83 -1.17 11.64
N LEU A 106 -5.97 -1.95 10.97
CA LEU A 106 -5.44 -1.62 9.65
C LEU A 106 -6.54 -1.49 8.60
N PHE A 107 -7.46 -2.46 8.58
CA PHE A 107 -8.54 -2.47 7.60
C PHE A 107 -9.47 -1.27 7.76
N ALA A 108 -9.99 -1.05 8.97
CA ALA A 108 -10.89 0.06 9.25
C ALA A 108 -10.20 1.42 9.10
N GLY A 109 -8.94 1.52 9.54
CA GLY A 109 -8.17 2.75 9.63
C GLY A 109 -7.48 3.19 8.35
N GLY A 110 -7.36 2.34 7.32
CA GLY A 110 -6.75 2.78 6.06
C GLY A 110 -7.07 1.89 4.87
N ILE A 111 -6.88 0.58 5.01
CA ILE A 111 -6.88 -0.34 3.86
C ILE A 111 -8.24 -0.33 3.15
N ALA A 112 -9.36 -0.27 3.86
CA ALA A 112 -10.68 -0.24 3.24
C ALA A 112 -10.89 0.95 2.27
N ARG A 113 -10.14 2.06 2.44
CA ARG A 113 -10.24 3.26 1.60
C ARG A 113 -9.15 3.32 0.53
N SER A 114 -7.95 2.87 0.87
CA SER A 114 -6.81 2.88 -0.03
C SER A 114 -6.84 1.73 -1.03
N ASN A 115 -7.50 0.62 -0.68
CA ASN A 115 -7.57 -0.56 -1.52
C ASN A 115 -8.34 -0.25 -2.81
N ARG A 116 -7.63 -0.30 -3.95
CA ARG A 116 -8.22 -0.12 -5.27
C ARG A 116 -8.37 -1.49 -5.93
N PRO A 117 -9.59 -2.05 -6.00
CA PRO A 117 -9.80 -3.31 -6.68
C PRO A 117 -9.48 -3.16 -8.17
N GLY A 118 -8.71 -4.09 -8.71
CA GLY A 118 -8.28 -4.03 -10.12
C GLY A 118 -7.23 -5.06 -10.54
N GLY A 119 -6.84 -5.98 -9.64
CA GLY A 119 -5.91 -7.07 -9.94
C GLY A 119 -6.60 -8.37 -10.36
N HIS A 120 -5.80 -9.43 -10.51
CA HIS A 120 -6.26 -10.79 -10.83
C HIS A 120 -6.79 -11.57 -9.62
N THR A 121 -6.72 -10.99 -8.43
CA THR A 121 -7.24 -11.56 -7.19
C THR A 121 -8.57 -10.92 -6.79
N PRO A 122 -9.32 -11.54 -5.86
CA PRO A 122 -10.57 -10.97 -5.33
C PRO A 122 -10.42 -9.59 -4.68
N SER A 123 -9.18 -9.16 -4.41
CA SER A 123 -8.79 -7.97 -3.64
C SER A 123 -9.18 -8.10 -2.17
N ILE A 124 -8.59 -7.27 -1.30
CA ILE A 124 -8.88 -7.26 0.13
C ILE A 124 -10.29 -6.67 0.37
N ARG A 125 -11.27 -7.49 0.76
CA ARG A 125 -12.66 -7.06 1.00
C ARG A 125 -12.99 -6.91 2.48
N GLY A 126 -12.28 -7.64 3.31
CA GLY A 126 -12.35 -7.57 4.77
C GLY A 126 -10.97 -7.68 5.42
N TRP A 127 -10.94 -7.55 6.74
CA TRP A 127 -9.71 -7.76 7.50
C TRP A 127 -9.27 -9.23 7.47
N GLU A 128 -10.20 -10.15 7.23
CA GLU A 128 -9.99 -11.59 7.10
C GLU A 128 -9.10 -11.94 5.89
N ASP A 129 -9.19 -11.13 4.84
CA ASP A 129 -8.40 -11.26 3.62
C ASP A 129 -6.95 -10.77 3.81
N LEU A 130 -6.62 -10.19 4.96
CA LEU A 130 -5.25 -9.80 5.31
C LEU A 130 -4.48 -10.97 5.91
N GLU A 131 -3.23 -11.10 5.49
CA GLU A 131 -2.21 -11.90 6.14
C GLU A 131 -1.12 -10.97 6.68
N LEU A 132 -0.78 -11.09 7.97
CA LEU A 132 0.36 -10.39 8.53
C LEU A 132 1.59 -11.29 8.49
N LEU A 133 2.73 -10.71 8.12
CA LEU A 133 4.01 -11.38 8.18
C LEU A 133 5.04 -10.53 8.94
N TYR A 134 5.83 -11.21 9.75
CA TYR A 134 7.02 -10.67 10.39
C TYR A 134 8.13 -11.70 10.30
N ALA A 135 9.37 -11.26 10.03
CA ALA A 135 10.51 -12.16 9.80
C ALA A 135 10.21 -13.31 8.79
N MET A 136 9.37 -13.02 7.78
CA MET A 136 8.87 -13.98 6.78
C MET A 136 7.97 -15.12 7.32
N GLU A 137 7.56 -15.04 8.58
CA GLU A 137 6.61 -15.97 9.19
C GLU A 137 5.18 -15.45 9.07
N ARG A 138 4.24 -16.34 8.71
CA ARG A 138 2.79 -16.04 8.67
C ARG A 138 2.20 -16.06 10.07
N MET A 139 1.41 -15.04 10.41
CA MET A 139 0.89 -14.88 11.76
C MET A 139 -0.58 -15.34 11.91
N GLU A 140 -0.84 -16.15 12.94
CA GLU A 140 -2.16 -16.68 13.28
C GLU A 140 -3.00 -15.64 14.03
N ASP A 141 -4.28 -15.52 13.66
CA ASP A 141 -5.17 -14.44 14.14
C ASP A 141 -5.32 -14.40 15.68
N ALA A 142 -5.33 -15.57 16.33
CA ALA A 142 -5.51 -15.70 17.77
C ALA A 142 -4.24 -15.49 18.61
N LYS A 143 -3.06 -15.52 17.98
CA LYS A 143 -1.77 -15.28 18.65
C LYS A 143 -1.51 -13.79 18.80
N THR A 144 -0.71 -13.45 19.81
CA THR A 144 -0.22 -12.09 20.03
C THR A 144 0.97 -11.79 19.13
N LEU A 145 1.29 -10.51 18.92
CA LEU A 145 2.51 -10.14 18.20
C LEU A 145 3.78 -10.56 18.97
N ALA A 146 3.72 -10.58 20.30
CA ALA A 146 4.80 -11.05 21.17
C ALA A 146 5.11 -12.54 21.01
N ASP A 147 4.13 -13.37 20.64
CA ASP A 147 4.37 -14.79 20.32
C ASP A 147 5.28 -14.99 19.10
N TYR A 148 5.52 -13.92 18.33
CA TYR A 148 6.41 -13.86 17.16
C TYR A 148 7.62 -12.94 17.37
N ASP A 149 7.92 -12.56 18.62
CA ASP A 149 9.03 -11.67 18.98
C ASP A 149 9.00 -10.30 18.26
N VAL A 150 7.81 -9.79 17.94
CA VAL A 150 7.66 -8.44 17.37
C VAL A 150 7.97 -7.39 18.45
N PRO A 151 8.98 -6.52 18.26
CA PRO A 151 9.30 -5.49 19.24
C PRO A 151 8.25 -4.36 19.22
N PRO A 152 8.07 -3.65 20.35
CA PRO A 152 7.31 -2.39 20.37
C PRO A 152 7.82 -1.42 19.29
N GLY A 153 6.90 -0.68 18.66
CA GLY A 153 7.26 0.32 17.64
C GLY A 153 7.79 -0.25 16.32
N CYS A 154 7.67 -1.56 16.05
CA CYS A 154 8.22 -2.16 14.83
C CYS A 154 7.70 -1.46 13.56
N LYS A 155 8.62 -0.94 12.72
CA LYS A 155 8.28 -0.17 11.51
C LYS A 155 8.37 -0.98 10.20
N VAL A 156 8.69 -2.26 10.28
CA VAL A 156 8.91 -3.12 9.09
C VAL A 156 8.06 -4.39 9.18
N MET A 157 6.73 -4.20 9.20
CA MET A 157 5.76 -5.28 9.14
C MET A 157 5.14 -5.40 7.74
N LEU A 158 4.78 -6.60 7.31
CA LEU A 158 4.09 -6.82 6.04
C LEU A 158 2.63 -7.17 6.29
N ALA A 159 1.72 -6.55 5.53
CA ALA A 159 0.32 -6.94 5.44
C ALA A 159 0.00 -7.23 3.97
N LEU A 160 -0.38 -8.45 3.64
CA LEU A 160 -0.58 -8.91 2.27
C LEU A 160 -2.01 -9.43 2.08
N GLU A 161 -2.47 -9.43 0.84
CA GLU A 161 -3.70 -10.17 0.49
C GLU A 161 -3.44 -11.67 0.61
N ARG A 162 -4.22 -12.35 1.45
CA ARG A 162 -4.12 -13.80 1.68
C ARG A 162 -4.24 -14.60 0.39
N ALA A 163 -5.17 -14.21 -0.50
CA ALA A 163 -5.36 -14.85 -1.79
C ALA A 163 -4.12 -14.79 -2.69
N LEU A 164 -3.30 -13.73 -2.60
CA LEU A 164 -2.03 -13.65 -3.34
C LEU A 164 -1.04 -14.70 -2.84
N LEU A 165 -0.92 -14.85 -1.51
CA LEU A 165 -0.02 -15.84 -0.90
C LEU A 165 -0.45 -17.27 -1.23
N ASP A 166 -1.75 -17.55 -1.10
CA ASP A 166 -2.29 -18.90 -1.30
C ASP A 166 -2.29 -19.30 -2.79
N SER A 167 -2.25 -18.33 -3.72
CA SER A 167 -2.15 -18.61 -5.15
C SER A 167 -0.86 -19.37 -5.52
N GLY A 168 0.21 -19.19 -4.73
CA GLY A 168 1.53 -19.77 -4.96
C GLY A 168 2.17 -19.43 -6.31
N ARG A 169 1.58 -18.50 -7.06
CA ARG A 169 2.00 -18.15 -8.43
C ARG A 169 2.47 -16.71 -8.45
N PRO A 170 3.72 -16.45 -8.85
CA PRO A 170 4.14 -15.08 -9.10
C PRO A 170 3.27 -14.46 -10.19
N HIS A 171 3.09 -13.14 -10.12
CA HIS A 171 2.41 -12.40 -11.19
C HIS A 171 3.11 -12.68 -12.53
N PRO A 172 2.39 -12.96 -13.63
CA PRO A 172 2.98 -13.24 -14.94
C PRO A 172 3.92 -12.11 -15.41
N ASP A 173 3.58 -10.86 -15.11
CA ASP A 173 4.43 -9.68 -15.41
C ASP A 173 5.38 -9.29 -14.28
N SER A 174 5.67 -10.20 -13.34
CA SER A 174 6.73 -9.96 -12.36
C SER A 174 8.06 -9.80 -13.09
N ALA A 175 8.63 -8.60 -13.01
CA ALA A 175 9.89 -8.23 -13.67
C ALA A 175 11.08 -9.17 -13.37
N PHE A 176 10.99 -9.98 -12.31
CA PHE A 176 12.03 -10.93 -11.89
C PHE A 176 11.82 -12.38 -12.37
N TRP A 177 10.67 -12.71 -12.98
CA TRP A 177 10.32 -14.08 -13.36
C TRP A 177 10.10 -14.28 -14.88
N ASN A 178 10.48 -13.27 -15.69
CA ASN A 178 10.44 -13.31 -17.15
C ASN A 178 11.82 -13.54 -17.76
#